data_AF-A0A9W4MRF2-F1
#
_entry.id   AF-A0A9W4MRF2-F1
#
_cell.length_a   1.000
_cell.length_b   1.000
_cell.length_c   1.000
_cell.angle_alpha   90.00
_cell.angle_beta   90.00
_cell.angle_gamma   90.00
#
_symmetry.space_group_name_H-M   'P 1'
#
loop_
_entity.id
_entity.type
_entity.pdbx_description
1 polymer ?
#
loop_
_entity_poly.entity_id
_entity_poly.type
_entity_poly.pdbx_seq_one_letter_code
_entity_poly.pdbx_strand_id
1 'polypeptide(L)'
;MAGTGKSTIALTVARDQYERRRLGASFFFTRGGGALASVRSFAATIAAQLREFSPELKKGINYAAMANPRIQTLTLYDQWKKLVIEPLSRLTNESISHPLVIVIDALDECDEGASYGDKTFSVLIQCLKDVTTIESVEIRVFATSRPHGGIKMGFDRILNKAFRGFILQDIEKSIVDEDLTVFYKEKLGEAADRLDRPDLRCSDEAIKHLVEKSHGLFIHAATICRFILNGKDSANDRLLSLLATGNNSVKAEIELDKLYTTVLESSSAVNPEAEDKQPKQELFHRIIGSIVILFDVMTISDLVMMLQESKEQVLTTLNLHKSVIDVPKSNLHIRLLHPSFRDFILDSKRCRHSSFSIDPREAHGRLFRYCLRIMKEHLRRNMCSSS
;
A
#
# COMPACT_ATOMS: atom_id res chain seq x y z
N MET A 1 8.01 -9.63 7.31
CA MET A 1 7.96 -9.72 5.84
C MET A 1 6.80 -8.92 5.24
N ALA A 2 6.93 -8.55 3.97
CA ALA A 2 5.87 -8.04 3.12
C ALA A 2 4.74 -9.07 2.93
N GLY A 3 3.50 -8.65 2.71
CA GLY A 3 2.45 -9.54 2.20
C GLY A 3 1.84 -10.56 3.17
N THR A 4 2.07 -10.42 4.47
CA THR A 4 1.52 -11.28 5.55
C THR A 4 0.13 -10.89 6.03
N GLY A 5 -0.54 -9.92 5.38
CA GLY A 5 -1.91 -9.51 5.75
C GLY A 5 -2.03 -8.40 6.81
N LYS A 6 -0.93 -7.78 7.23
CA LYS A 6 -0.93 -6.67 8.22
C LYS A 6 -1.95 -5.56 7.90
N SER A 7 -1.94 -5.06 6.67
CA SER A 7 -2.90 -4.03 6.23
C SER A 7 -4.35 -4.51 6.24
N THR A 8 -4.59 -5.78 5.93
CA THR A 8 -5.92 -6.40 6.03
C THR A 8 -6.39 -6.45 7.49
N ILE A 9 -5.50 -6.81 8.42
CA ILE A 9 -5.79 -6.80 9.86
C ILE A 9 -6.08 -5.37 10.33
N ALA A 10 -5.24 -4.40 9.98
CA ALA A 10 -5.44 -2.99 10.34
C ALA A 10 -6.79 -2.47 9.84
N LEU A 11 -7.12 -2.74 8.57
CA LEU A 11 -8.40 -2.35 7.98
C LEU A 11 -9.59 -3.02 8.68
N THR A 12 -9.45 -4.30 9.05
CA THR A 12 -10.50 -5.06 9.76
C THR A 12 -10.72 -4.48 11.17
N VAL A 13 -9.63 -4.20 11.89
CA VAL A 13 -9.69 -3.53 13.21
C VAL A 13 -10.35 -2.17 13.08
N ALA A 14 -9.95 -1.36 12.10
CA ALA A 14 -10.54 -0.04 11.88
C ALA A 14 -12.05 -0.13 11.63
N ARG A 15 -12.50 -1.06 10.77
CA ARG A 15 -13.92 -1.28 10.48
C ARG A 15 -14.71 -1.72 11.71
N ASP A 16 -14.23 -2.71 12.46
CA ASP A 16 -14.88 -3.17 13.69
C ASP A 16 -14.99 -2.03 14.72
N GLN A 17 -13.94 -1.21 14.89
CA GLN A 17 -14.00 -0.07 15.80
C GLN A 17 -14.90 1.05 15.29
N TYR A 18 -15.02 1.25 13.97
CA TYR A 18 -15.93 2.22 13.39
C TYR A 18 -17.39 1.83 13.66
N GLU A 19 -17.74 0.56 13.42
CA GLU A 19 -19.08 0.02 13.70
C GLU A 19 -19.46 0.13 15.18
N ARG A 20 -18.48 -0.06 16.08
CA ARG A 20 -18.64 0.13 17.52
C ARG A 20 -18.61 1.60 17.98
N ARG A 21 -18.45 2.56 17.06
CA ARG A 21 -18.29 3.99 17.35
C ARG A 21 -17.12 4.31 18.29
N ARG A 22 -16.02 3.54 18.17
CA ARG A 22 -14.78 3.69 18.94
C ARG A 22 -13.58 4.08 18.08
N LEU A 23 -13.68 4.10 16.76
CA LEU A 23 -12.56 4.45 15.88
C LEU A 23 -12.27 5.96 15.91
N GLY A 24 -11.46 6.42 16.85
CA GLY A 24 -11.09 7.83 17.00
C GLY A 24 -10.50 8.43 15.72
N ALA A 25 -9.57 7.70 15.10
CA ALA A 25 -8.99 8.07 13.82
C ALA A 25 -8.31 6.87 13.16
N SER A 26 -8.07 6.97 11.86
CA SER A 26 -7.22 6.02 11.13
C SER A 26 -6.30 6.70 10.13
N PHE A 27 -5.11 6.15 9.93
CA PHE A 27 -4.17 6.62 8.92
C PHE A 27 -3.42 5.44 8.30
N PHE A 28 -3.50 5.31 6.98
CA PHE A 28 -2.86 4.23 6.24
C PHE A 28 -1.73 4.83 5.43
N PHE A 29 -0.49 4.64 5.90
CA PHE A 29 0.67 5.09 5.15
C PHE A 29 0.76 4.34 3.83
N THR A 30 1.18 5.05 2.79
CA THR A 30 1.38 4.44 1.46
C THR A 30 2.56 5.10 0.81
N ARG A 31 3.62 4.31 0.56
CA ARG A 31 4.84 4.83 -0.06
C ARG A 31 4.54 5.36 -1.46
N GLY A 32 4.88 6.63 -1.71
CA GLY A 32 4.54 7.29 -2.98
C GLY A 32 3.05 7.59 -3.16
N GLY A 33 2.28 7.62 -2.07
CA GLY A 33 0.86 8.04 -2.04
C GLY A 33 0.69 9.55 -1.77
N GLY A 34 1.69 10.37 -2.10
CA GLY A 34 1.67 11.81 -1.88
C GLY A 34 1.44 12.17 -0.40
N ALA A 35 0.28 12.76 -0.10
CA ALA A 35 -0.08 13.13 1.27
C ALA A 35 -0.09 11.92 2.22
N LEU A 36 -0.41 10.70 1.77
CA LEU A 36 -0.44 9.50 2.61
C LEU A 36 0.94 8.94 2.94
N ALA A 37 1.99 9.33 2.20
CA ALA A 37 3.36 9.03 2.60
C ALA A 37 3.87 10.05 3.63
N SER A 38 3.33 11.27 3.61
CA SER A 38 3.89 12.38 4.35
C SER A 38 3.53 12.35 5.84
N VAL A 39 4.55 12.34 6.68
CA VAL A 39 4.40 12.55 8.13
C VAL A 39 3.82 13.94 8.45
N ARG A 40 3.92 14.92 7.53
CA ARG A 40 3.32 16.25 7.72
C ARG A 40 1.80 16.22 7.70
N SER A 41 1.19 15.34 6.91
CA SER A 41 -0.27 15.23 6.84
C SER A 41 -0.82 14.43 8.04
N PHE A 42 -0.01 13.54 8.62
CA PHE A 42 -0.41 12.62 9.68
C PHE A 42 -1.14 13.31 10.84
N ALA A 43 -0.52 14.29 11.49
CA ALA A 43 -1.13 14.99 12.63
C ALA A 43 -2.42 15.73 12.25
N ALA A 44 -2.43 16.41 11.12
CA ALA A 44 -3.58 17.16 10.64
C ALA A 44 -4.76 16.24 10.29
N THR A 45 -4.49 15.08 9.66
CA THR A 45 -5.50 14.09 9.29
C THR A 45 -6.10 13.38 10.51
N ILE A 46 -5.27 13.03 11.49
CA ILE A 46 -5.76 12.46 12.76
C ILE A 46 -6.63 13.48 13.50
N ALA A 47 -6.16 14.72 13.63
CA ALA A 47 -6.94 15.79 14.26
C ALA A 47 -8.26 16.05 13.52
N ALA A 48 -8.26 16.06 12.18
CA ALA A 48 -9.47 16.25 11.40
C ALA A 48 -10.53 15.17 11.68
N GLN A 49 -10.14 13.91 11.81
CA GLN A 49 -11.04 12.80 12.15
C GLN A 49 -11.54 12.89 13.60
N LEU A 50 -10.66 13.21 14.56
CA LEU A 50 -11.04 13.35 15.97
C LEU A 50 -12.10 14.44 16.21
N ARG A 51 -12.17 15.47 15.35
CA ARG A 51 -13.22 16.51 15.43
C ARG A 51 -14.64 15.96 15.26
N GLU A 52 -14.79 14.78 14.68
CA GLU A 52 -16.09 14.16 14.45
C GLU A 52 -16.63 13.45 15.71
N PHE A 53 -15.78 13.21 16.71
CA PHE A 53 -16.13 12.45 17.91
C PHE A 53 -16.88 13.25 18.98
N SER A 54 -16.57 14.54 19.15
CA SER A 54 -17.32 15.38 20.07
C SER A 54 -17.32 16.86 19.67
N PRO A 55 -18.38 17.61 20.02
CA PRO A 55 -18.42 19.07 19.84
C PRO A 55 -17.26 19.79 20.51
N GLU A 56 -16.80 19.31 21.67
CA GLU A 56 -15.69 19.84 22.46
C GLU A 56 -14.38 19.70 21.69
N LEU A 57 -14.09 18.50 21.13
CA LEU A 57 -12.92 18.28 20.27
C LEU A 57 -13.00 19.15 19.02
N LYS A 58 -14.17 19.23 18.38
CA LYS A 58 -14.36 20.09 17.22
C LYS A 58 -14.00 21.54 17.51
N LYS A 59 -14.46 22.08 18.63
CA LYS A 59 -14.15 23.45 19.09
C LYS A 59 -12.68 23.62 19.43
N GLY A 60 -12.10 22.70 20.21
CA GLY A 60 -10.70 22.75 20.65
C GLY A 60 -9.72 22.71 19.49
N ILE A 61 -9.93 21.79 18.54
CA ILE A 61 -9.07 21.63 17.35
C ILE A 61 -9.22 22.82 16.40
N ASN A 62 -10.45 23.32 16.19
CA ASN A 62 -10.68 24.53 15.41
C ASN A 62 -9.94 25.74 15.98
N TYR A 63 -10.06 25.93 17.29
CA TYR A 63 -9.37 27.00 17.99
C TYR A 63 -7.85 26.87 17.84
N ALA A 64 -7.30 25.67 18.05
CA ALA A 64 -5.87 25.42 17.89
C ALA A 64 -5.38 25.74 16.47
N ALA A 65 -6.15 25.37 15.44
CA ALA A 65 -5.82 25.69 14.05
C ALA A 65 -5.89 27.19 13.75
N MET A 66 -6.92 27.89 14.25
CA MET A 66 -7.08 29.35 14.06
C MET A 66 -6.04 30.16 14.82
N ALA A 67 -5.69 29.75 16.05
CA ALA A 67 -4.69 30.41 16.88
C ALA A 67 -3.26 30.21 16.37
N ASN A 68 -3.04 29.27 15.43
CA ASN A 68 -1.72 28.95 14.88
C ASN A 68 -1.75 29.02 13.33
N PRO A 69 -1.69 30.22 12.71
CA PRO A 69 -1.73 30.36 11.25
C PRO A 69 -0.62 29.60 10.50
N ARG A 70 0.48 29.27 11.19
CA ARG A 70 1.62 28.51 10.67
C ARG A 70 1.64 27.05 11.13
N ILE A 71 0.51 26.50 11.58
CA ILE A 71 0.46 25.13 12.12
C ILE A 71 1.06 24.10 11.16
N GLN A 72 0.81 24.24 9.85
CA GLN A 72 1.30 23.31 8.82
C GLN A 72 2.82 23.35 8.62
N THR A 73 3.50 24.43 9.07
CA THR A 73 4.96 24.56 8.97
C THR A 73 5.68 24.12 10.24
N LEU A 74 4.95 23.75 11.29
CA LEU A 74 5.54 23.27 12.53
C LEU A 74 6.10 21.86 12.37
N THR A 75 6.95 21.46 13.32
CA THR A 75 7.43 20.07 13.41
C THR A 75 6.24 19.12 13.64
N LEU A 76 6.41 17.84 13.28
CA LEU A 76 5.36 16.83 13.54
C LEU A 76 4.90 16.86 15.00
N TYR A 77 5.85 16.89 15.94
CA TYR A 77 5.54 16.84 17.36
C TYR A 77 4.74 18.07 17.81
N ASP A 78 5.12 19.27 17.35
CA ASP A 78 4.41 20.49 17.69
C ASP A 78 3.00 20.52 17.10
N GLN A 79 2.82 20.01 15.87
CA GLN A 79 1.50 19.83 15.28
C GLN A 79 0.67 18.85 16.10
N TRP A 80 1.23 17.69 16.44
CA TRP A 80 0.58 16.67 17.25
C TRP A 80 0.16 17.20 18.62
N LYS A 81 1.06 17.89 19.30
CA LYS A 81 0.79 18.48 20.61
C LYS A 81 -0.39 19.45 20.55
N LYS A 82 -0.36 20.40 19.61
CA LYS A 82 -1.38 21.46 19.51
C LYS A 82 -2.72 20.97 18.96
N LEU A 83 -2.71 20.05 17.98
CA LEU A 83 -3.91 19.61 17.28
C LEU A 83 -4.54 18.34 17.87
N VAL A 84 -3.78 17.54 18.61
CA VAL A 84 -4.24 16.23 19.12
C VAL A 84 -4.17 16.23 20.65
N ILE A 85 -2.98 16.35 21.25
CA ILE A 85 -2.82 16.23 22.71
C ILE A 85 -3.61 17.29 23.46
N GLU A 86 -3.37 18.58 23.20
CA GLU A 86 -4.00 19.68 23.94
C GLU A 86 -5.53 19.67 23.85
N PRO A 87 -6.17 19.44 22.69
CA PRO A 87 -7.63 19.32 22.60
C PRO A 87 -8.18 18.12 23.37
N LEU A 88 -7.52 16.96 23.29
CA LEU A 88 -7.94 15.76 24.03
C LEU A 88 -7.81 15.96 25.54
N SER A 89 -6.70 16.53 26.02
CA SER A 89 -6.46 16.82 27.44
C SER A 89 -7.46 17.81 28.08
N ARG A 90 -8.18 18.59 27.26
CA ARG A 90 -9.21 19.53 27.74
C ARG A 90 -10.61 18.93 27.81
N LEU A 91 -10.78 17.68 27.38
CA LEU A 91 -12.04 16.97 27.55
C LEU A 91 -12.39 16.81 29.03
N THR A 92 -13.67 16.92 29.33
CA THR A 92 -14.19 16.55 30.64
C THR A 92 -14.51 15.05 30.63
N ASN A 93 -14.46 14.39 31.80
CA ASN A 93 -14.70 12.95 31.93
C ASN A 93 -16.08 12.49 31.40
N GLU A 94 -17.03 13.41 31.23
CA GLU A 94 -18.37 13.13 30.69
C GLU A 94 -18.45 13.23 29.15
N SER A 95 -17.41 13.78 28.51
CA SER A 95 -17.43 14.03 27.05
C SER A 95 -17.35 12.74 26.23
N ILE A 96 -16.54 11.77 26.67
CA ILE A 96 -16.32 10.49 25.99
C ILE A 96 -16.15 9.39 27.04
N SER A 97 -17.15 8.52 27.19
CA SER A 97 -17.19 7.49 28.24
C SER A 97 -16.60 6.13 27.85
N HIS A 98 -16.06 6.01 26.63
CA HIS A 98 -15.52 4.75 26.10
C HIS A 98 -14.15 4.97 25.47
N PRO A 99 -13.28 3.94 25.42
CA PRO A 99 -11.96 4.07 24.82
C PRO A 99 -12.03 4.36 23.33
N LEU A 100 -11.23 5.32 22.86
CA LEU A 100 -11.02 5.58 21.44
C LEU A 100 -9.83 4.76 20.92
N VAL A 101 -9.95 4.27 19.69
CA VAL A 101 -8.90 3.52 19.00
C VAL A 101 -8.37 4.34 17.82
N ILE A 102 -7.06 4.53 17.78
CA ILE A 102 -6.35 5.08 16.62
C ILE A 102 -5.67 3.93 15.89
N VAL A 103 -6.00 3.77 14.59
CA VAL A 103 -5.44 2.70 13.76
C VAL A 103 -4.43 3.27 12.77
N ILE A 104 -3.22 2.71 12.74
CA ILE A 104 -2.15 3.17 11.86
C ILE A 104 -1.59 1.99 11.08
N ASP A 105 -1.69 2.04 9.76
CA ASP A 105 -1.16 0.99 8.91
C ASP A 105 0.16 1.41 8.26
N ALA A 106 1.06 0.43 8.12
CA ALA A 106 2.31 0.52 7.37
C ALA A 106 3.23 1.67 7.81
N LEU A 107 3.53 1.79 9.11
CA LEU A 107 4.39 2.85 9.64
C LEU A 107 5.74 3.00 8.90
N ASP A 108 6.30 1.91 8.40
CA ASP A 108 7.54 1.88 7.61
C ASP A 108 7.42 2.49 6.21
N GLU A 109 6.20 2.79 5.74
CA GLU A 109 5.94 3.42 4.45
C GLU A 109 5.81 4.94 4.52
N CYS A 110 6.04 5.55 5.70
CA CYS A 110 6.12 6.99 5.81
C CYS A 110 7.41 7.53 5.18
N ASP A 111 7.32 8.66 4.48
CA ASP A 111 8.49 9.34 3.93
C ASP A 111 9.31 9.93 5.09
N GLU A 112 10.58 9.52 5.20
CA GLU A 112 11.50 10.05 6.22
C GLU A 112 11.73 11.56 6.07
N GLY A 113 11.44 12.12 4.89
CA GLY A 113 11.62 13.52 4.55
C GLY A 113 13.10 13.94 4.53
N ALA A 114 13.50 14.74 3.55
CA ALA A 114 14.87 15.27 3.46
C ALA A 114 15.31 16.10 4.69
N SER A 115 14.38 16.49 5.57
CA SER A 115 14.63 17.35 6.74
C SER A 115 14.75 16.61 8.08
N TYR A 116 14.39 15.33 8.19
CA TYR A 116 14.25 14.68 9.51
C TYR A 116 15.14 13.44 9.75
N GLY A 117 15.67 12.80 8.70
CA GLY A 117 16.56 11.63 8.82
C GLY A 117 15.96 10.50 9.69
N ASP A 118 16.82 9.65 10.29
CA ASP A 118 16.44 8.54 11.19
C ASP A 118 15.57 8.93 12.41
N LYS A 119 15.35 10.23 12.67
CA LYS A 119 14.57 10.72 13.81
C LYS A 119 13.06 10.71 13.57
N THR A 120 12.59 10.63 12.32
CA THR A 120 11.16 10.66 11.99
C THR A 120 10.37 9.60 12.75
N PHE A 121 10.85 8.34 12.75
CA PHE A 121 10.19 7.26 13.48
C PHE A 121 10.18 7.48 14.99
N SER A 122 11.28 8.01 15.55
CA SER A 122 11.33 8.30 16.99
C SER A 122 10.28 9.33 17.39
N VAL A 123 10.12 10.39 16.58
CA VAL A 123 9.10 11.43 16.83
C VAL A 123 7.68 10.87 16.67
N LEU A 124 7.45 10.06 15.63
CA LEU A 124 6.14 9.45 15.41
C LEU A 124 5.77 8.54 16.57
N ILE A 125 6.66 7.63 16.99
CA ILE A 125 6.41 6.70 18.10
C ILE A 125 6.22 7.47 19.42
N GLN A 126 6.94 8.57 19.63
CA GLN A 126 6.72 9.46 20.77
C GLN A 126 5.30 10.08 20.74
N CYS A 127 4.83 10.56 19.58
CA CYS A 127 3.45 11.06 19.43
C CYS A 127 2.41 9.99 19.79
N LEU A 128 2.61 8.74 19.33
CA LEU A 128 1.71 7.62 19.63
C LEU A 128 1.73 7.21 21.10
N LYS A 129 2.85 7.37 21.79
CA LYS A 129 2.93 7.15 23.22
C LYS A 129 2.22 8.26 23.99
N ASP A 130 2.48 9.51 23.66
CA ASP A 130 1.96 10.63 24.44
C ASP A 130 0.43 10.70 24.38
N VAL A 131 -0.16 10.31 23.25
CA VAL A 131 -1.63 10.26 23.13
C VAL A 131 -2.28 9.19 24.00
N THR A 132 -1.58 8.08 24.31
CA THR A 132 -2.12 7.04 25.20
C THR A 132 -1.96 7.38 26.68
N THR A 133 -1.22 8.44 27.02
CA THR A 133 -1.04 8.93 28.40
C THR A 133 -2.07 9.99 28.82
N ILE A 134 -3.02 10.32 27.94
CA ILE A 134 -4.05 11.33 28.23
C ILE A 134 -5.04 10.76 29.23
N GLU A 135 -5.31 11.50 30.32
CA GLU A 135 -6.19 11.05 31.41
C GLU A 135 -7.68 11.35 31.14
N SER A 136 -7.97 12.38 30.35
CA SER A 136 -9.34 12.85 30.08
C SER A 136 -10.14 11.93 29.14
N VAL A 137 -9.47 11.03 28.41
CA VAL A 137 -10.08 10.01 27.55
C VAL A 137 -9.11 8.86 27.35
N GLU A 138 -9.58 7.62 27.50
CA GLU A 138 -8.75 6.44 27.23
C GLU A 138 -8.51 6.30 25.72
N ILE A 139 -7.25 6.27 25.30
CA ILE A 139 -6.87 6.10 23.90
C ILE A 139 -5.98 4.87 23.75
N ARG A 140 -6.32 4.02 22.77
CA ARG A 140 -5.54 2.86 22.38
C ARG A 140 -5.04 3.04 20.95
N VAL A 141 -3.79 2.65 20.70
CA VAL A 141 -3.19 2.72 19.37
C VAL A 141 -2.95 1.30 18.86
N PHE A 142 -3.46 1.00 17.68
CA PHE A 142 -3.11 -0.18 16.92
C PHE A 142 -2.24 0.26 15.74
N ALA A 143 -1.05 -0.31 15.61
CA ALA A 143 -0.13 0.03 14.53
C ALA A 143 0.44 -1.20 13.85
N THR A 144 0.67 -1.13 12.54
CA THR A 144 1.40 -2.17 11.80
C THR A 144 2.68 -1.62 11.21
N SER A 145 3.68 -2.49 11.06
CA SER A 145 4.91 -2.17 10.35
C SER A 145 5.64 -3.42 9.86
N ARG A 146 6.48 -3.31 8.83
CA ARG A 146 7.55 -4.27 8.55
C ARG A 146 8.71 -4.08 9.54
N PRO A 147 9.59 -5.09 9.72
CA PRO A 147 10.79 -4.91 10.53
C PRO A 147 11.63 -3.73 10.03
N HIS A 148 11.71 -2.67 10.82
CA HIS A 148 12.51 -1.47 10.53
C HIS A 148 13.32 -1.08 11.76
N GLY A 149 14.62 -0.84 11.59
CA GLY A 149 15.55 -0.57 12.71
C GLY A 149 15.15 0.66 13.52
N GLY A 150 14.80 1.76 12.84
CA GLY A 150 14.35 2.99 13.48
C GLY A 150 13.04 2.84 14.27
N ILE A 151 12.11 2.02 13.76
CA ILE A 151 10.83 1.76 14.43
C ILE A 151 11.05 0.90 15.67
N LYS A 152 11.82 -0.19 15.53
CA LYS A 152 12.17 -1.07 16.63
C LYS A 152 12.86 -0.31 17.77
N MET A 153 13.90 0.47 17.45
CA MET A 153 14.60 1.30 18.44
C MET A 153 13.67 2.32 19.12
N GLY A 154 12.74 2.91 18.39
CA GLY A 154 11.77 3.85 18.95
C GLY A 154 10.85 3.17 19.98
N PHE A 155 10.33 1.99 19.67
CA PHE A 155 9.51 1.22 20.61
C PHE A 155 10.33 0.67 21.80
N ASP A 156 11.57 0.19 21.57
CA ASP A 156 12.44 -0.31 22.65
C ASP A 156 12.76 0.79 23.70
N ARG A 157 12.82 2.06 23.27
CA ARG A 157 13.02 3.22 24.17
C ARG A 157 11.78 3.56 25.01
N ILE A 158 10.60 3.18 24.53
CA ILE A 158 9.33 3.44 25.20
C ILE A 158 9.01 2.20 26.04
N LEU A 159 9.51 2.20 27.28
CA LEU A 159 9.39 1.15 28.31
C LEU A 159 8.27 0.11 28.08
N ASN A 160 8.65 -1.18 28.13
CA ASN A 160 7.88 -2.41 27.84
C ASN A 160 6.45 -2.54 28.42
N LYS A 161 5.96 -1.66 29.29
CA LYS A 161 4.59 -1.76 29.87
C LYS A 161 3.50 -1.12 29.00
N ALA A 162 3.84 -0.17 28.13
CA ALA A 162 2.85 0.57 27.34
C ALA A 162 2.60 -0.03 25.94
N PHE A 163 3.41 -1.00 25.51
CA PHE A 163 3.38 -1.55 24.16
C PHE A 163 3.38 -3.08 24.19
N ARG A 164 2.57 -3.70 23.33
CA ARG A 164 2.62 -5.13 23.04
C ARG A 164 2.92 -5.33 21.56
N GLY A 165 4.10 -5.88 21.27
CA GLY A 165 4.45 -6.31 19.93
C GLY A 165 3.89 -7.70 19.62
N PHE A 166 3.47 -7.91 18.38
CA PHE A 166 3.07 -9.21 17.87
C PHE A 166 3.71 -9.43 16.50
N ILE A 167 4.49 -10.51 16.37
CA ILE A 167 5.23 -10.82 15.14
C ILE A 167 4.45 -11.88 14.37
N LEU A 168 3.82 -11.48 13.25
CA LEU A 168 3.03 -12.43 12.43
C LEU A 168 3.86 -13.61 11.89
N GLN A 169 5.19 -13.49 11.83
CA GLN A 169 6.06 -14.58 11.38
C GLN A 169 6.20 -15.70 12.43
N ASP A 170 5.86 -15.42 13.69
CA ASP A 170 5.98 -16.38 14.79
C ASP A 170 4.70 -17.23 14.95
N ILE A 171 3.65 -16.95 14.16
CA ILE A 171 2.46 -17.79 14.08
C ILE A 171 2.86 -19.14 13.48
N GLU A 172 2.33 -20.22 14.06
CA GLU A 172 2.56 -21.58 13.56
C GLU A 172 2.14 -21.71 12.10
N LYS A 173 2.99 -22.34 11.28
CA LYS A 173 2.76 -22.51 9.85
C LYS A 173 1.44 -23.23 9.55
N SER A 174 1.05 -24.20 10.38
CA SER A 174 -0.22 -24.94 10.25
C SER A 174 -1.43 -24.01 10.27
N ILE A 175 -1.49 -23.06 11.21
CA ILE A 175 -2.55 -22.06 11.32
C ILE A 175 -2.60 -21.19 10.06
N VAL A 176 -1.44 -20.72 9.59
CA VAL A 176 -1.38 -19.88 8.39
C VAL A 176 -1.79 -20.67 7.14
N ASP A 177 -1.41 -21.94 7.03
CA ASP A 177 -1.76 -22.83 5.93
C ASP A 177 -3.28 -23.14 5.93
N GLU A 178 -3.91 -23.27 7.10
CA GLU A 178 -5.36 -23.40 7.24
C GLU A 178 -6.08 -22.13 6.77
N ASP A 179 -5.65 -20.95 7.21
CA ASP A 179 -6.23 -19.68 6.75
C ASP A 179 -6.07 -19.47 5.23
N LEU A 180 -4.90 -19.86 4.67
CA LEU A 180 -4.67 -19.82 3.23
C LEU A 180 -5.58 -20.81 2.48
N THR A 181 -5.83 -21.99 3.06
CA THR A 181 -6.75 -22.98 2.49
C THR A 181 -8.16 -22.40 2.40
N VAL A 182 -8.65 -21.78 3.47
CA VAL A 182 -9.95 -21.08 3.49
C VAL A 182 -9.96 -19.97 2.46
N PHE A 183 -8.93 -19.12 2.44
CA PHE A 183 -8.81 -18.01 1.48
C PHE A 183 -8.92 -18.48 0.03
N TYR A 184 -8.21 -19.54 -0.36
CA TYR A 184 -8.27 -20.04 -1.72
C TYR A 184 -9.63 -20.64 -2.07
N LYS A 185 -10.21 -21.46 -1.17
CA LYS A 185 -11.52 -22.08 -1.37
C LYS A 185 -12.60 -21.02 -1.56
N GLU A 186 -12.59 -19.98 -0.72
CA GLU A 186 -13.52 -18.85 -0.87
C GLU A 186 -13.27 -18.09 -2.16
N LYS A 187 -12.04 -17.63 -2.42
CA LYS A 187 -11.76 -16.75 -3.58
C LYS A 187 -12.01 -17.42 -4.92
N LEU A 188 -11.61 -18.69 -5.07
CA LEU A 188 -11.82 -19.43 -6.32
C LEU A 188 -13.24 -19.97 -6.41
N GLY A 189 -13.86 -20.37 -5.29
CA GLY A 189 -15.26 -20.79 -5.24
C GLY A 189 -16.24 -19.66 -5.57
N GLU A 190 -16.10 -18.50 -4.93
CA GLU A 190 -16.88 -17.29 -5.24
C GLU A 190 -16.75 -16.90 -6.73
N ALA A 191 -15.54 -17.01 -7.28
CA ALA A 191 -15.31 -16.70 -8.68
C ALA A 191 -15.92 -17.73 -9.62
N ALA A 192 -15.86 -19.02 -9.28
CA ALA A 192 -16.51 -20.09 -10.03
C ALA A 192 -18.02 -19.85 -10.12
N ASP A 193 -18.65 -19.51 -8.99
CA ASP A 193 -20.09 -19.27 -8.92
C ASP A 193 -20.49 -18.00 -9.68
N ARG A 194 -19.74 -16.89 -9.49
CA ARG A 194 -20.03 -15.61 -10.14
C ARG A 194 -19.82 -15.63 -11.66
N LEU A 195 -18.88 -16.43 -12.15
CA LEU A 195 -18.52 -16.50 -13.56
C LEU A 195 -19.15 -17.70 -14.29
N ASP A 196 -19.93 -18.53 -13.58
CA ASP A 196 -20.47 -19.81 -14.08
C ASP A 196 -19.37 -20.72 -14.66
N ARG A 197 -18.27 -20.84 -13.90
CA ARG A 197 -17.05 -21.58 -14.27
C ARG A 197 -16.71 -22.63 -13.21
N PRO A 198 -17.42 -23.78 -13.19
CA PRO A 198 -17.22 -24.81 -12.17
C PRO A 198 -15.80 -25.41 -12.20
N ASP A 199 -15.10 -25.32 -13.32
CA ASP A 199 -13.70 -25.72 -13.48
C ASP A 199 -12.72 -24.89 -12.61
N LEU A 200 -13.12 -23.72 -12.12
CA LEU A 200 -12.32 -22.93 -11.18
C LEU A 200 -12.38 -23.47 -9.74
N ARG A 201 -13.35 -24.34 -9.41
CA ARG A 201 -13.40 -25.02 -8.11
C ARG A 201 -12.33 -26.10 -8.07
N CYS A 202 -11.18 -25.73 -7.51
CA CYS A 202 -10.02 -26.61 -7.38
C CYS A 202 -10.29 -27.79 -6.44
N SER A 203 -9.64 -28.93 -6.71
CA SER A 203 -9.61 -30.06 -5.77
C SER A 203 -8.81 -29.70 -4.51
N ASP A 204 -9.00 -30.46 -3.43
CA ASP A 204 -8.26 -30.24 -2.18
C ASP A 204 -6.73 -30.41 -2.38
N GLU A 205 -6.30 -31.29 -3.27
CA GLU A 205 -4.87 -31.47 -3.62
C GLU A 205 -4.31 -30.25 -4.35
N ALA A 206 -5.07 -29.67 -5.28
CA ALA A 206 -4.67 -28.46 -5.98
C ALA A 206 -4.59 -27.27 -4.99
N ILE A 207 -5.58 -27.13 -4.09
CA ILE A 207 -5.54 -26.11 -3.04
C ILE A 207 -4.32 -26.29 -2.15
N LYS A 208 -4.04 -27.51 -1.67
CA LYS A 208 -2.88 -27.81 -0.85
C LYS A 208 -1.57 -27.40 -1.55
N HIS A 209 -1.45 -27.70 -2.85
CA HIS A 209 -0.28 -27.29 -3.63
C HIS A 209 -0.14 -25.76 -3.70
N LEU A 210 -1.24 -25.02 -3.92
CA LEU A 210 -1.23 -23.55 -3.96
C LEU A 210 -0.89 -22.93 -2.58
N VAL A 211 -1.34 -23.55 -1.49
CA VAL A 211 -1.00 -23.17 -0.11
C VAL A 211 0.50 -23.35 0.13
N GLU A 212 1.05 -24.52 -0.20
CA GLU A 212 2.48 -24.80 -0.10
C GLU A 212 3.31 -23.80 -0.91
N LYS A 213 2.87 -23.50 -2.15
CA LYS A 213 3.53 -22.52 -3.03
C LYS A 213 3.51 -21.10 -2.45
N SER A 214 2.52 -20.76 -1.64
CA SER A 214 2.40 -19.43 -1.05
C SER A 214 3.34 -19.14 0.10
N HIS A 215 3.98 -20.16 0.69
CA HIS A 215 4.98 -19.98 1.76
C HIS A 215 4.49 -19.05 2.90
N GLY A 216 3.21 -19.16 3.27
CA GLY A 216 2.58 -18.32 4.30
C GLY A 216 2.29 -16.86 3.91
N LEU A 217 2.46 -16.49 2.63
CA LEU A 217 2.24 -15.13 2.15
C LEU A 217 0.86 -14.97 1.48
N PHE A 218 -0.04 -14.23 2.14
CA PHE A 218 -1.33 -13.86 1.55
C PHE A 218 -1.19 -13.05 0.25
N ILE A 219 -0.15 -12.22 0.10
CA ILE A 219 0.06 -11.51 -1.17
C ILE A 219 0.33 -12.47 -2.32
N HIS A 220 1.01 -13.58 -2.05
CA HIS A 220 1.29 -14.61 -3.04
C HIS A 220 -0.02 -15.28 -3.45
N ALA A 221 -0.81 -15.71 -2.46
CA ALA A 221 -2.12 -16.31 -2.70
C ALA A 221 -3.09 -15.38 -3.45
N ALA A 222 -3.21 -14.12 -3.03
CA ALA A 222 -4.04 -13.13 -3.70
C ALA A 222 -3.57 -12.85 -5.14
N THR A 223 -2.26 -12.85 -5.38
CA THR A 223 -1.70 -12.63 -6.72
C THR A 223 -1.92 -13.85 -7.62
N ILE A 224 -1.84 -15.07 -7.10
CA ILE A 224 -2.24 -16.31 -7.79
C ILE A 224 -3.71 -16.23 -8.20
N CYS A 225 -4.62 -15.93 -7.28
CA CYS A 225 -6.04 -15.86 -7.59
C CYS A 225 -6.31 -14.80 -8.67
N ARG A 226 -5.72 -13.60 -8.55
CA ARG A 226 -5.85 -12.56 -9.59
C ARG A 226 -5.26 -13.03 -10.92
N PHE A 227 -4.12 -13.70 -10.91
CA PHE A 227 -3.48 -14.21 -12.12
C PHE A 227 -4.38 -15.21 -12.86
N ILE A 228 -4.92 -16.20 -12.14
CA ILE A 228 -5.87 -17.18 -12.70
C ILE A 228 -7.09 -16.47 -13.27
N LEU A 229 -7.76 -15.63 -12.46
CA LEU A 229 -9.02 -15.00 -12.81
C LEU A 229 -8.90 -13.97 -13.94
N ASN A 230 -7.74 -13.32 -14.07
CA ASN A 230 -7.46 -12.42 -15.19
C ASN A 230 -7.19 -13.18 -16.51
N GLY A 231 -7.06 -14.51 -16.48
CA GLY A 231 -6.88 -15.35 -17.67
C GLY A 231 -8.14 -15.56 -18.49
N LYS A 232 -9.32 -15.24 -17.95
CA LYS A 232 -10.64 -15.45 -18.58
C LYS A 232 -10.78 -16.90 -19.08
N ASP A 233 -10.76 -17.12 -20.39
CA ASP A 233 -10.90 -18.45 -20.99
C ASP A 233 -9.69 -19.34 -20.66
N SER A 234 -8.49 -18.76 -20.59
CA SER A 234 -7.24 -19.44 -20.21
C SER A 234 -7.02 -19.55 -18.69
N ALA A 235 -8.06 -19.32 -17.87
CA ALA A 235 -7.92 -19.40 -16.42
C ALA A 235 -7.47 -20.79 -15.95
N ASN A 236 -8.00 -21.86 -16.56
CA ASN A 236 -7.58 -23.23 -16.26
C ASN A 236 -6.13 -23.49 -16.70
N ASP A 237 -5.72 -23.00 -17.87
CA ASP A 237 -4.31 -23.12 -18.33
C ASP A 237 -3.35 -22.43 -17.36
N ARG A 238 -3.73 -21.25 -16.85
CA ARG A 238 -2.94 -20.53 -15.84
C ARG A 238 -2.85 -21.31 -14.53
N LEU A 239 -3.96 -21.90 -14.07
CA LEU A 239 -3.95 -22.77 -12.90
C LEU A 239 -3.00 -23.97 -13.12
N LEU A 240 -3.15 -24.69 -14.23
CA LEU A 240 -2.30 -25.84 -14.56
C LEU A 240 -0.82 -25.44 -14.66
N SER A 241 -0.49 -24.28 -15.23
CA SER A 241 0.89 -23.78 -15.29
C SER A 241 1.49 -23.54 -13.90
N LEU A 242 0.68 -23.05 -12.95
CA LEU A 242 1.11 -22.85 -11.57
C LEU A 242 1.33 -24.18 -10.84
N LEU A 243 0.47 -25.17 -11.09
CA LEU A 243 0.58 -26.51 -10.51
C LEU A 243 1.73 -27.33 -11.11
N ALA A 244 2.08 -27.10 -12.38
CA ALA A 244 3.20 -27.77 -13.04
C ALA A 244 4.58 -27.25 -12.57
N THR A 245 4.62 -26.06 -11.97
CA THR A 245 5.87 -25.43 -11.52
C THR A 245 6.21 -25.88 -10.10
N GLY A 246 7.29 -26.65 -9.91
CA GLY A 246 7.71 -27.16 -8.60
C GLY A 246 8.14 -26.08 -7.58
N ASN A 247 8.01 -26.40 -6.29
CA ASN A 247 8.49 -25.60 -5.17
C ASN A 247 9.98 -25.85 -4.93
N ASN A 248 10.84 -25.02 -5.53
CA ASN A 248 12.29 -25.22 -5.50
C ASN A 248 13.04 -24.29 -4.52
N SER A 249 12.34 -23.37 -3.83
CA SER A 249 12.97 -22.40 -2.90
C SER A 249 12.51 -22.62 -1.46
N VAL A 250 13.41 -22.35 -0.51
CA VAL A 250 13.09 -22.32 0.94
C VAL A 250 12.63 -20.92 1.39
N LYS A 251 12.81 -19.88 0.56
CA LYS A 251 12.50 -18.48 0.92
C LYS A 251 11.25 -17.97 0.20
N ALA A 252 10.28 -17.51 1.00
CA ALA A 252 9.00 -16.98 0.52
C ALA A 252 9.13 -15.78 -0.44
N GLU A 253 10.13 -14.91 -0.24
CA GLU A 253 10.38 -13.76 -1.13
C GLU A 253 10.79 -14.20 -2.54
N ILE A 254 11.58 -15.27 -2.66
CA ILE A 254 12.02 -15.79 -3.96
C ILE A 254 10.82 -16.38 -4.72
N GLU A 255 9.89 -17.04 -4.04
CA GLU A 255 8.68 -17.58 -4.68
C GLU A 255 7.73 -16.45 -5.12
N LEU A 256 7.64 -15.37 -4.34
CA LEU A 256 6.93 -14.18 -4.77
C LEU A 256 7.56 -13.53 -6.01
N ASP A 257 8.90 -13.47 -6.08
CA ASP A 257 9.61 -12.96 -7.26
C ASP A 257 9.38 -13.83 -8.50
N LYS A 258 9.36 -15.16 -8.33
CA LYS A 258 8.99 -16.11 -9.40
C LYS A 258 7.55 -15.88 -9.87
N LEU A 259 6.61 -15.72 -8.94
CA LEU A 259 5.21 -15.44 -9.29
C LEU A 259 5.08 -14.13 -10.07
N TYR A 260 5.77 -13.07 -9.67
CA TYR A 260 5.78 -11.82 -10.44
C TYR A 260 6.37 -12.00 -11.83
N THR A 261 7.44 -12.77 -11.96
CA THR A 261 8.03 -13.12 -13.26
C THR A 261 7.04 -13.88 -14.14
N THR A 262 6.35 -14.89 -13.61
CA THR A 262 5.30 -15.63 -14.32
C THR A 262 4.16 -14.70 -14.78
N VAL A 263 3.72 -13.78 -13.93
CA VAL A 263 2.70 -12.78 -14.29
C VAL A 263 3.18 -11.92 -15.47
N LEU A 264 4.42 -11.41 -15.44
CA LEU A 264 5.00 -10.57 -16.48
C LEU A 264 5.20 -11.33 -17.81
N GLU A 265 5.66 -12.58 -17.76
CA GLU A 265 5.88 -13.41 -18.94
C GLU A 265 4.57 -13.81 -19.61
N SER A 266 3.54 -14.13 -18.82
CA SER A 266 2.21 -14.51 -19.34
C SER A 266 1.57 -13.42 -20.20
N SER A 267 1.85 -12.15 -19.90
CA SER A 267 1.39 -11.00 -20.69
C SER A 267 2.16 -10.81 -21.99
N SER A 268 3.40 -11.30 -22.06
CA SER A 268 4.28 -11.21 -23.23
C SER A 268 4.11 -12.41 -24.18
N ALA A 269 3.65 -13.56 -23.67
CA ALA A 269 3.47 -14.80 -24.42
C ALA A 269 2.32 -14.77 -25.46
N VAL A 270 1.55 -13.67 -25.53
CA VAL A 270 0.44 -13.54 -26.49
C VAL A 270 0.93 -13.50 -27.96
N ASN A 271 2.24 -13.31 -28.23
CA ASN A 271 2.81 -13.59 -29.56
C ASN A 271 4.35 -13.75 -29.50
N PRO A 272 4.90 -14.97 -29.33
CA PRO A 272 6.34 -15.23 -29.25
C PRO A 272 7.09 -15.02 -30.57
N GLU A 273 6.40 -14.99 -31.71
CA GLU A 273 6.97 -14.84 -33.06
C GLU A 273 6.85 -13.43 -33.65
N ALA A 274 6.25 -12.47 -32.94
CA ALA A 274 6.08 -11.12 -33.47
C ALA A 274 7.40 -10.33 -33.46
N GLU A 275 7.71 -9.66 -34.58
CA GLU A 275 8.79 -8.65 -34.73
C GLU A 275 8.63 -7.46 -33.74
N ASP A 276 7.48 -7.35 -33.05
CA ASP A 276 7.09 -6.28 -32.14
C ASP A 276 7.60 -6.40 -30.69
N LYS A 277 8.53 -7.31 -30.38
CA LYS A 277 9.00 -7.52 -28.98
C LYS A 277 9.68 -6.29 -28.38
N GLN A 278 10.55 -5.61 -29.13
CA GLN A 278 11.25 -4.42 -28.65
C GLN A 278 10.28 -3.23 -28.40
N PRO A 279 9.39 -2.87 -29.34
CA PRO A 279 8.38 -1.83 -29.10
C PRO A 279 7.51 -2.09 -27.86
N LYS A 280 7.09 -3.34 -27.62
CA LYS A 280 6.28 -3.71 -26.45
C LYS A 280 7.07 -3.58 -25.14
N GLN A 281 8.34 -3.97 -25.15
CA GLN A 281 9.24 -3.81 -24.01
C GLN A 281 9.47 -2.34 -23.68
N GLU A 282 9.76 -1.50 -24.68
CA GLU A 282 9.94 -0.06 -24.49
C GLU A 282 8.67 0.60 -23.95
N LEU A 283 7.50 0.22 -24.46
CA LEU A 283 6.22 0.69 -23.97
C LEU A 283 5.97 0.29 -22.50
N PHE A 284 6.29 -0.97 -22.14
CA PHE A 284 6.26 -1.43 -20.76
C PHE A 284 7.18 -0.59 -19.87
N HIS A 285 8.43 -0.37 -20.27
CA HIS A 285 9.40 0.43 -19.51
C HIS A 285 9.00 1.90 -19.37
N ARG A 286 8.25 2.46 -20.33
CA ARG A 286 7.73 3.83 -20.24
C ARG A 286 6.51 3.92 -19.31
N ILE A 287 5.56 2.99 -19.41
CA ILE A 287 4.33 3.01 -18.62
C ILE A 287 4.60 2.49 -17.21
N ILE A 288 4.98 1.22 -17.08
CA ILE A 288 5.20 0.56 -15.78
C ILE A 288 6.40 1.20 -15.07
N GLY A 289 7.47 1.53 -15.81
CA GLY A 289 8.63 2.24 -15.28
C GLY A 289 8.25 3.55 -14.60
N SER A 290 7.42 4.36 -15.24
CA SER A 290 6.89 5.58 -14.63
C SER A 290 6.10 5.26 -13.36
N ILE A 291 5.13 4.36 -13.43
CA ILE A 291 4.25 4.03 -12.29
C ILE A 291 5.02 3.59 -11.05
N VAL A 292 6.06 2.76 -11.21
CA VAL A 292 6.80 2.20 -10.07
C VAL A 292 7.74 3.21 -9.40
N ILE A 293 8.15 4.28 -10.09
CA ILE A 293 9.03 5.31 -9.51
C ILE A 293 8.29 6.57 -9.04
N LEU A 294 7.02 6.73 -9.39
CA LEU A 294 6.24 7.91 -9.04
C LEU A 294 6.20 8.13 -7.52
N PHE A 295 6.28 9.41 -7.15
CA PHE A 295 6.12 9.88 -5.76
C PHE A 295 4.66 10.16 -5.40
N ASP A 296 3.81 10.35 -6.40
CA ASP A 296 2.37 10.48 -6.24
C ASP A 296 1.65 9.68 -7.32
N VAL A 297 0.46 9.19 -7.00
CA VAL A 297 -0.32 8.36 -7.90
C VAL A 297 -0.89 9.20 -9.05
N MET A 298 -0.99 8.61 -10.24
CA MET A 298 -1.47 9.30 -11.45
C MET A 298 -2.75 8.65 -11.97
N THR A 299 -3.60 9.45 -12.61
CA THR A 299 -4.74 8.92 -13.36
C THR A 299 -4.29 8.39 -14.74
N ILE A 300 -5.17 7.66 -15.43
CA ILE A 300 -4.93 7.22 -16.80
C ILE A 300 -4.70 8.41 -17.74
N SER A 301 -5.45 9.50 -17.53
CA SER A 301 -5.34 10.70 -18.36
C SER A 301 -4.00 11.41 -18.15
N ASP A 302 -3.50 11.45 -16.92
CA ASP A 302 -2.20 12.04 -16.60
C ASP A 302 -1.08 11.24 -17.27
N LEU A 303 -1.13 9.90 -17.22
CA LEU A 303 -0.15 9.06 -17.90
C LEU A 303 -0.19 9.22 -19.42
N VAL A 304 -1.38 9.28 -20.03
CA VAL A 304 -1.53 9.51 -21.48
C VAL A 304 -0.87 10.84 -21.88
N MET A 305 -1.17 11.91 -21.16
CA MET A 305 -0.59 13.24 -21.40
C MET A 305 0.92 13.26 -21.18
N MET A 306 1.39 12.60 -20.11
CA MET A 306 2.78 12.61 -19.70
C MET A 306 3.66 11.76 -20.62
N LEU A 307 3.19 10.59 -21.03
CA LEU A 307 3.95 9.66 -21.85
C LEU A 307 3.81 9.96 -23.36
N GLN A 308 2.80 10.74 -23.77
CA GLN A 308 2.40 10.93 -25.17
C GLN A 308 2.08 9.60 -25.87
N GLU A 309 1.53 8.66 -25.11
CA GLU A 309 1.06 7.36 -25.62
C GLU A 309 -0.44 7.41 -25.84
N SER A 310 -0.95 6.61 -26.78
CA SER A 310 -2.40 6.50 -26.94
C SER A 310 -3.04 5.89 -25.68
N LYS A 311 -4.27 6.32 -25.38
CA LYS A 311 -5.05 5.75 -24.27
C LYS A 311 -5.21 4.23 -24.40
N GLU A 312 -5.30 3.73 -25.63
CA GLU A 312 -5.40 2.31 -25.93
C GLU A 312 -4.12 1.56 -25.54
N GLN A 313 -2.95 2.06 -25.92
CA GLN A 313 -1.65 1.47 -25.52
C GLN A 313 -1.49 1.45 -24.01
N VAL A 314 -1.78 2.57 -23.34
CA VAL A 314 -1.72 2.67 -21.87
C VAL A 314 -2.64 1.64 -21.22
N LEU A 315 -3.92 1.62 -21.61
CA LEU A 315 -4.88 0.68 -21.06
C LEU A 315 -4.51 -0.77 -21.35
N THR A 316 -4.02 -1.09 -22.54
CA THR A 316 -3.61 -2.43 -22.92
C THR A 316 -2.46 -2.91 -22.04
N THR A 317 -1.39 -2.11 -21.91
CA THR A 317 -0.26 -2.44 -21.02
C THR A 317 -0.71 -2.58 -19.57
N LEU A 318 -1.55 -1.68 -19.06
CA LEU A 318 -2.05 -1.78 -17.69
C LEU A 318 -2.93 -3.03 -17.47
N ASN A 319 -3.82 -3.32 -18.43
CA ASN A 319 -4.74 -4.45 -18.36
C ASN A 319 -4.01 -5.80 -18.37
N LEU A 320 -2.89 -5.89 -19.10
CA LEU A 320 -2.02 -7.07 -19.10
C LEU A 320 -1.43 -7.38 -17.72
N HIS A 321 -1.25 -6.35 -16.88
CA HIS A 321 -0.60 -6.47 -15.56
C HIS A 321 -1.57 -6.29 -14.38
N LYS A 322 -2.87 -6.51 -14.60
CA LYS A 322 -3.94 -6.39 -13.57
C LYS A 322 -3.77 -7.27 -12.33
N SER A 323 -2.89 -8.27 -12.38
CA SER A 323 -2.59 -9.13 -11.23
C SER A 323 -1.71 -8.42 -10.19
N VAL A 324 -1.03 -7.35 -10.59
CA VAL A 324 -0.11 -6.56 -9.75
C VAL A 324 -0.40 -5.06 -9.76
N ILE A 325 -1.24 -4.58 -10.68
CA ILE A 325 -1.66 -3.18 -10.81
C ILE A 325 -3.18 -3.07 -10.68
N ASP A 326 -3.65 -2.15 -9.85
CA ASP A 326 -5.05 -1.73 -9.81
C ASP A 326 -5.31 -0.72 -10.93
N VAL A 327 -6.20 -1.10 -11.85
CA VAL A 327 -6.57 -0.29 -13.01
C VAL A 327 -8.03 0.12 -12.83
N PRO A 328 -8.29 1.37 -12.41
CA PRO A 328 -9.64 1.81 -12.14
C PRO A 328 -10.47 1.89 -13.43
N LYS A 329 -11.78 1.62 -13.33
CA LYS A 329 -12.72 1.73 -14.45
C LYS A 329 -12.98 3.18 -14.87
N SER A 330 -12.88 4.11 -13.92
CA SER A 330 -12.99 5.56 -14.13
C SER A 330 -11.61 6.22 -14.11
N ASN A 331 -11.53 7.53 -14.37
CA ASN A 331 -10.27 8.28 -14.32
C ASN A 331 -9.76 8.55 -12.88
N LEU A 332 -9.79 7.51 -12.05
CA LEU A 332 -9.16 7.50 -10.73
C LEU A 332 -7.68 7.15 -10.85
N HIS A 333 -6.99 7.24 -9.72
CA HIS A 333 -5.57 6.97 -9.61
C HIS A 333 -5.23 5.48 -9.82
N ILE A 334 -4.20 5.22 -10.62
CA ILE A 334 -3.58 3.91 -10.82
C ILE A 334 -2.71 3.61 -9.61
N ARG A 335 -2.75 2.37 -9.12
CA ARG A 335 -2.00 1.95 -7.94
C ARG A 335 -1.35 0.59 -8.15
N LEU A 336 -0.20 0.38 -7.51
CA LEU A 336 0.31 -0.97 -7.34
C LEU A 336 -0.54 -1.69 -6.29
N LEU A 337 -0.88 -2.95 -6.54
CA LEU A 337 -1.67 -3.74 -5.60
C LEU A 337 -0.88 -4.08 -4.32
N HIS A 338 0.46 -4.09 -4.41
CA HIS A 338 1.32 -4.23 -3.25
C HIS A 338 2.73 -3.66 -3.52
N PRO A 339 3.36 -2.99 -2.54
CA PRO A 339 4.69 -2.39 -2.73
C PRO A 339 5.81 -3.39 -3.04
N SER A 340 5.66 -4.67 -2.67
CA SER A 340 6.67 -5.70 -3.01
C SER A 340 6.87 -5.90 -4.51
N PHE A 341 5.87 -5.56 -5.35
CA PHE A 341 6.06 -5.58 -6.79
C PHE A 341 7.04 -4.48 -7.25
N ARG A 342 6.94 -3.29 -6.66
CA ARG A 342 7.93 -2.20 -6.85
C ARG A 342 9.30 -2.63 -6.35
N ASP A 343 9.38 -3.24 -5.16
CA ASP A 343 10.64 -3.73 -4.58
C ASP A 343 11.31 -4.79 -5.48
N PHE A 344 10.52 -5.66 -6.11
CA PHE A 344 10.99 -6.67 -7.05
C PHE A 344 11.51 -6.07 -8.36
N ILE A 345 10.69 -5.25 -9.03
CA ILE A 345 10.97 -4.81 -10.41
C ILE A 345 12.10 -3.77 -10.51
N LEU A 346 12.36 -3.04 -9.42
CA LEU A 346 13.44 -2.06 -9.32
C LEU A 346 14.77 -2.66 -8.83
N ASP A 347 14.78 -3.90 -8.36
CA ASP A 347 16.00 -4.59 -7.92
C ASP A 347 16.45 -5.61 -8.96
N SER A 348 17.52 -5.29 -9.67
CA SER A 348 18.09 -6.16 -10.72
C SER A 348 18.62 -7.50 -10.20
N LYS A 349 18.83 -7.65 -8.88
CA LYS A 349 19.18 -8.95 -8.27
C LYS A 349 17.97 -9.86 -8.15
N ARG A 350 16.77 -9.27 -8.04
CA ARG A 350 15.47 -9.95 -7.90
C ARG A 350 14.81 -10.15 -9.27
N CYS A 351 14.56 -9.07 -10.01
CA CYS A 351 14.02 -9.12 -11.36
C CYS A 351 15.16 -9.30 -12.39
N ARG A 352 15.60 -10.55 -12.59
CA ARG A 352 16.71 -10.87 -13.50
C ARG A 352 16.33 -10.88 -14.99
N HIS A 353 15.03 -10.84 -15.29
CA HIS A 353 14.54 -10.82 -16.66
C HIS A 353 14.75 -9.43 -17.27
N SER A 354 15.70 -9.31 -18.21
CA SER A 354 16.13 -8.02 -18.79
C SER A 354 14.99 -7.24 -19.45
N SER A 355 13.99 -7.92 -19.99
CA SER A 355 12.80 -7.27 -20.58
C SER A 355 11.90 -6.56 -19.58
N PHE A 356 11.95 -6.91 -18.28
CA PHE A 356 11.05 -6.36 -17.27
C PHE A 356 11.76 -5.57 -16.17
N SER A 357 13.04 -5.86 -15.92
CA SER A 357 13.84 -5.10 -14.96
C SER A 357 13.80 -3.61 -15.30
N ILE A 358 13.52 -2.76 -14.32
CA ILE A 358 13.51 -1.31 -14.48
C ILE A 358 14.67 -0.73 -13.69
N ASP A 359 15.61 -0.07 -14.37
CA ASP A 359 16.62 0.72 -13.70
C ASP A 359 15.99 2.01 -13.12
N PRO A 360 16.09 2.25 -11.79
CA PRO A 360 15.49 3.43 -11.18
C PRO A 360 16.02 4.74 -11.74
N ARG A 361 17.32 4.82 -12.06
CA ARG A 361 17.96 6.05 -12.55
C ARG A 361 17.47 6.38 -13.95
N GLU A 362 17.37 5.39 -14.82
CA GLU A 362 16.82 5.56 -16.16
C GLU A 362 15.34 5.96 -16.12
N ALA A 363 14.54 5.29 -15.29
CA ALA A 363 13.13 5.63 -15.11
C ALA A 363 12.94 7.05 -14.59
N HIS A 364 13.71 7.47 -13.57
CA HIS A 364 13.69 8.85 -13.09
C HIS A 364 14.14 9.85 -14.16
N GLY A 365 15.17 9.51 -14.94
CA GLY A 365 15.64 10.33 -16.05
C GLY A 365 14.58 10.50 -17.15
N ARG A 366 13.84 9.44 -17.49
CA ARG A 366 12.69 9.53 -18.42
C ARG A 366 11.60 10.42 -17.88
N LEU A 367 11.19 10.20 -16.63
CA LEU A 367 10.12 10.98 -15.99
C LEU A 367 10.48 12.47 -15.90
N PHE A 368 11.73 12.79 -15.56
CA PHE A 368 12.23 14.16 -15.57
C PHE A 368 12.08 14.84 -16.93
N ARG A 369 12.43 14.14 -18.02
CA ARG A 369 12.26 14.65 -19.39
C ARG A 369 10.78 14.87 -19.74
N TYR A 370 9.89 13.97 -19.34
CA TYR A 370 8.44 14.16 -19.53
C TYR A 370 7.94 15.40 -18.80
N CYS A 371 8.32 15.58 -17.53
CA CYS A 371 7.98 16.78 -16.76
C CYS A 371 8.53 18.05 -17.42
N LEU A 372 9.79 18.05 -17.86
CA LEU A 372 10.41 19.20 -18.52
C LEU A 372 9.67 19.59 -19.81
N ARG A 373 9.26 18.59 -20.61
CA ARG A 373 8.46 18.81 -21.82
C ARG A 373 7.11 19.45 -21.48
N ILE A 374 6.36 18.88 -20.54
CA ILE A 374 5.06 19.41 -20.11
C ILE A 374 5.21 20.85 -19.60
N MET A 375 6.23 21.11 -18.78
CA MET A 375 6.51 22.47 -18.31
C MET A 375 6.82 23.41 -19.47
N LYS A 376 7.60 22.99 -20.47
CA LYS A 376 7.89 23.82 -21.65
C LYS A 376 6.64 24.12 -22.50
N GLU A 377 5.72 23.16 -22.62
CA GLU A 377 4.53 23.26 -23.47
C GLU A 377 3.37 24.01 -22.78
N HIS A 378 3.21 23.84 -21.46
CA HIS A 378 2.03 24.28 -20.73
C HIS A 378 2.30 25.34 -19.67
N LEU A 379 3.54 25.48 -19.19
CA LEU A 379 3.84 26.48 -18.16
C LEU A 379 3.88 27.87 -18.80
N ARG A 380 3.05 28.77 -18.29
CA ARG A 380 3.01 30.18 -18.70
C ARG A 380 3.20 31.06 -17.48
N ARG A 381 3.73 32.27 -17.70
CA ARG A 381 3.81 33.29 -16.65
C ARG A 381 2.38 33.61 -16.19
N ASN A 382 2.17 33.65 -14.87
CA ASN A 382 0.86 33.82 -14.23
C ASN A 382 -0.16 32.72 -14.60
N MET A 383 0.13 31.47 -14.21
CA MET A 383 -0.77 30.31 -14.40
C MET A 383 -2.20 30.54 -13.90
N CYS A 384 -2.40 31.41 -12.89
CA CYS A 384 -3.71 31.74 -12.32
C CYS A 384 -4.33 33.03 -12.88
N SER A 385 -3.77 33.60 -13.96
CA SER A 385 -4.23 34.88 -14.53
C SER A 385 -4.29 36.01 -13.51
N SER A 386 -3.44 35.95 -12.48
CA SER A 386 -3.35 36.98 -11.46
C SER A 386 -2.52 38.13 -12.01
N SER A 387 -3.14 39.29 -12.12
CA SER A 387 -2.58 40.56 -12.61
C SER A 387 -1.37 41.00 -11.80
#